data_AF-A0A815JJI8-F1
#
_entry.id   AF-A0A815JJI8-F1
#
_cell.length_a   1.000
_cell.length_b   1.000
_cell.length_c   1.000
_cell.angle_alpha   90.00
_cell.angle_beta   90.00
_cell.angle_gamma   90.00
#
_symmetry.space_group_name_H-M   'P 1'
#
loop_
_entity.id
_entity.type
_entity.pdbx_description
1 polymer ?
#
loop_
_entity_poly.entity_id
_entity_poly.type
_entity_poly.pdbx_seq_one_letter_code
_entity_poly.pdbx_strand_id
1 'polypeptide(L)'
;MTSATVYTILLCCLLMKNQALAGRLQQKLFDDADDDLKYALRSLTTGKPAVNPNNVNFPSAYGKDSYDVYWAGEKIRGVSASTFKVLGSGYAKDSYDVYYMGQKLSGASASTFQDLGNGYAKDSWDVYCMGQKISGASASTLRVLGNGYAKDSWDVYYLGKKISGASANTFSVV
;
A
#
# COMPACT_ATOMS: atom_id res chain seq x y z
N MET A 1 -15.09 15.10 22.43
CA MET A 1 -13.89 15.90 22.10
C MET A 1 -13.74 16.94 23.19
N THR A 2 -12.66 16.90 23.96
CA THR A 2 -12.49 17.78 25.13
C THR A 2 -12.15 19.20 24.69
N SER A 3 -12.62 20.19 25.47
CA SER A 3 -12.51 21.63 25.20
C SER A 3 -11.09 22.11 24.86
N ALA A 4 -10.06 21.43 25.38
CA ALA A 4 -8.66 21.77 25.14
C ALA A 4 -8.22 21.59 23.67
N THR A 5 -8.66 20.53 22.99
CA THR A 5 -8.20 20.23 21.61
C THR A 5 -8.72 21.25 20.59
N VAL A 6 -9.94 21.76 20.82
CA VAL A 6 -10.56 22.79 19.95
C VAL A 6 -9.86 24.14 20.13
N TYR A 7 -9.49 24.48 21.37
CA TYR A 7 -8.78 25.73 21.68
C TYR A 7 -7.39 25.78 21.04
N THR A 8 -6.64 24.67 21.06
CA THR A 8 -5.29 24.62 20.45
C THR A 8 -5.34 24.78 18.93
N ILE A 9 -6.34 24.19 18.27
CA ILE A 9 -6.53 24.33 16.81
C ILE A 9 -6.94 25.77 16.45
N LEU A 10 -7.86 26.37 17.20
CA LEU A 10 -8.32 27.74 16.96
C LEU A 10 -7.20 28.76 17.19
N LEU A 11 -6.37 28.56 18.23
CA LEU A 11 -5.22 29.40 18.54
C LEU A 11 -4.11 29.28 17.48
N CYS A 12 -3.85 28.09 16.95
CA CYS A 12 -2.93 27.88 15.83
C CYS A 12 -3.43 28.58 14.55
N CYS A 13 -4.72 28.50 14.24
CA CYS A 13 -5.32 29.20 13.09
C CYS A 13 -5.25 30.73 13.20
N LEU A 14 -5.38 31.28 14.41
CA LEU A 14 -5.24 32.72 14.67
C LEU A 14 -3.77 33.18 14.54
N LEU A 15 -2.83 32.37 15.00
CA LEU A 15 -1.39 32.67 14.91
C LEU A 15 -0.85 32.59 13.47
N MET A 16 -1.41 31.75 12.61
CA MET A 16 -0.99 31.65 11.20
C MET A 16 -1.41 32.84 10.32
N LYS A 17 -2.37 33.67 10.77
CA LYS A 17 -2.82 34.88 10.03
C LYS A 17 -2.00 36.14 10.31
N ASN A 18 -1.12 36.13 11.31
CA ASN A 18 -0.35 37.31 11.71
C ASN A 18 1.16 37.06 11.53
N GLN A 19 1.70 37.43 10.36
CA GLN A 19 3.06 37.09 9.91
C GLN A 19 4.21 37.77 10.67
N ALA A 20 3.93 38.60 11.69
CA ALA A 20 4.93 39.48 12.29
C ALA A 20 5.53 39.02 13.64
N LEU A 21 5.03 37.95 14.28
CA LEU A 21 5.51 37.56 15.62
C LEU A 21 5.90 36.09 15.78
N ALA A 22 5.95 35.34 14.69
CA ALA A 22 5.55 33.95 14.78
C ALA A 22 6.70 32.94 14.75
N GLY A 23 7.96 33.32 14.46
CA GLY A 23 9.03 32.33 14.25
C GLY A 23 9.38 31.44 15.46
N ARG A 24 9.52 32.00 16.67
CA ARG A 24 10.01 31.23 17.84
C ARG A 24 8.90 30.57 18.65
N LEU A 25 7.75 31.22 18.81
CA LEU A 25 6.60 30.65 19.53
C LEU A 25 5.88 29.59 18.70
N GLN A 26 5.78 29.74 17.37
CA GLN A 26 5.21 28.69 16.52
C GLN A 26 6.10 27.45 16.48
N GLN A 27 7.42 27.60 16.40
CA GLN A 27 8.33 26.47 16.38
C GLN A 27 8.26 25.69 17.70
N LYS A 28 8.27 26.39 18.85
CA LYS A 28 8.18 25.73 20.15
C LYS A 28 6.83 25.03 20.39
N LEU A 29 5.72 25.66 19.98
CA LEU A 29 4.39 25.03 20.02
C LEU A 29 4.26 23.84 19.04
N PHE A 30 4.94 23.91 17.89
CA PHE A 30 5.03 22.79 16.95
C PHE A 30 5.91 21.66 17.51
N ASP A 31 6.97 21.98 18.25
CA ASP A 31 7.86 20.99 18.84
C ASP A 31 7.22 20.29 20.05
N ASP A 32 6.38 20.99 20.82
CA ASP A 32 5.66 20.47 22.00
C ASP A 32 4.30 19.82 21.67
N ALA A 33 3.81 19.93 20.43
CA ALA A 33 2.57 19.30 20.00
C ALA A 33 2.71 17.77 19.90
N ASP A 34 1.65 17.00 20.17
CA ASP A 34 1.67 15.56 19.88
C ASP A 34 1.79 15.31 18.37
N ASP A 35 2.42 14.20 17.98
CA ASP A 35 2.77 13.89 16.59
C ASP A 35 1.56 13.94 15.63
N ASP A 36 0.38 13.55 16.11
CA ASP A 36 -0.88 13.63 15.35
C ASP A 36 -1.26 15.08 14.99
N LEU A 37 -0.97 16.03 15.86
CA LEU A 37 -1.28 17.46 15.65
C LEU A 37 -0.24 18.13 14.76
N LYS A 38 1.06 17.81 14.93
CA LYS A 38 2.14 18.24 14.01
C LYS A 38 1.84 17.82 12.57
N TYR A 39 1.23 16.64 12.44
CA TYR A 39 0.92 16.03 11.18
C TYR A 39 -0.31 16.64 10.49
N ALA A 40 -1.38 16.92 11.23
CA ALA A 40 -2.55 17.65 10.72
C ALA A 40 -2.17 19.06 10.22
N LEU A 41 -1.26 19.75 10.92
CA LEU A 41 -0.72 21.06 10.52
C LEU A 41 0.07 20.99 9.19
N ARG A 42 0.85 19.93 8.96
CA ARG A 42 1.57 19.73 7.68
C ARG A 42 0.63 19.42 6.51
N SER A 43 -0.46 18.69 6.75
CA SER A 43 -1.49 18.42 5.74
C SER A 43 -2.25 19.69 5.34
N LEU A 44 -2.59 20.55 6.31
CA LEU A 44 -3.27 21.83 6.07
C LEU A 44 -2.39 22.85 5.32
N THR A 45 -1.08 22.81 5.51
CA THR A 45 -0.13 23.73 4.85
C THR A 45 0.33 23.26 3.47
N THR A 46 0.31 21.96 3.19
CA THR A 46 0.73 21.38 1.89
C THR A 46 -0.43 21.02 0.95
N GLY A 47 -1.68 21.07 1.44
CA GLY A 47 -2.87 20.73 0.67
C GLY A 47 -3.01 19.23 0.35
N LYS A 48 -2.13 18.38 0.90
CA LYS A 48 -2.11 16.92 0.68
C LYS A 48 -2.79 16.21 1.87
N PRO A 49 -3.58 15.14 1.65
CA PRO A 49 -4.25 14.43 2.75
C PRO A 49 -3.26 13.85 3.76
N ALA A 50 -3.63 13.97 5.03
CA ALA A 50 -2.91 13.44 6.18
C ALA A 50 -2.95 11.89 6.21
N VAL A 51 -1.79 11.22 6.06
CA VAL A 51 -1.49 9.82 6.42
C VAL A 51 -0.50 9.68 7.61
N ASN A 52 -0.99 9.25 8.78
CA ASN A 52 -0.17 9.01 9.98
C ASN A 52 0.96 7.98 9.70
N PRO A 53 2.25 8.32 9.96
CA PRO A 53 3.39 7.45 9.67
C PRO A 53 3.50 6.21 10.58
N ASN A 54 2.77 6.14 11.70
CA ASN A 54 2.71 4.94 12.55
C ASN A 54 1.67 3.92 12.06
N ASN A 55 0.95 4.25 10.97
CA ASN A 55 0.09 3.34 10.23
C ASN A 55 0.64 3.18 8.81
N VAL A 56 1.82 2.57 8.65
CA VAL A 56 2.42 2.25 7.33
C VAL A 56 1.66 1.13 6.62
N ASN A 57 0.37 1.33 6.38
CA ASN A 57 -0.23 0.90 5.14
C ASN A 57 0.18 1.96 4.12
N PHE A 58 1.16 1.67 3.25
CA PHE A 58 1.41 2.54 2.10
C PHE A 58 0.04 2.83 1.49
N PRO A 59 -0.43 4.10 1.45
CA PRO A 59 -1.74 4.37 0.88
C PRO A 59 -1.63 3.83 -0.54
N SER A 60 -2.34 2.73 -0.78
CA SER A 60 -2.35 2.14 -2.10
C SER A 60 -2.73 3.28 -3.02
N ALA A 61 -1.98 3.53 -4.09
CA ALA A 61 -2.32 4.64 -4.99
C ALA A 61 -3.67 4.41 -5.70
N TYR A 62 -4.42 3.36 -5.32
CA TYR A 62 -5.82 3.17 -5.62
C TYR A 62 -6.72 4.17 -4.88
N GLY A 63 -7.56 4.85 -5.65
CA GLY A 63 -8.72 5.59 -5.15
C GLY A 63 -10.00 5.02 -5.78
N LYS A 64 -11.16 5.25 -5.16
CA LYS A 64 -12.45 4.93 -5.78
C LYS A 64 -13.54 5.86 -5.32
N ASP A 65 -14.56 6.02 -6.16
CA ASP A 65 -15.87 6.54 -5.78
C ASP A 65 -16.93 5.42 -5.93
N SER A 66 -18.21 5.78 -6.02
CA SER A 66 -19.30 4.80 -6.19
C SER A 66 -19.33 4.12 -7.55
N TYR A 67 -18.72 4.73 -8.56
CA TYR A 67 -18.79 4.33 -9.97
C TYR A 67 -17.43 3.91 -10.52
N ASP A 68 -16.37 4.59 -10.10
CA ASP A 68 -15.06 4.52 -10.73
C ASP A 68 -13.95 4.15 -9.75
N VAL A 69 -12.92 3.51 -10.30
CA VAL A 69 -11.67 3.17 -9.61
C VAL A 69 -10.52 3.84 -10.34
N TYR A 70 -9.55 4.33 -9.57
CA TYR A 70 -8.41 5.09 -10.05
C TYR A 70 -7.12 4.46 -9.53
N TRP A 71 -6.02 4.61 -10.27
CA TRP A 71 -4.66 4.33 -9.82
C TRP A 71 -3.78 5.54 -10.10
N ALA A 72 -3.12 6.06 -9.07
CA ALA A 72 -2.27 7.25 -9.16
C ALA A 72 -2.97 8.47 -9.80
N GLY A 73 -4.29 8.61 -9.57
CA GLY A 73 -5.14 9.66 -10.14
C GLY A 73 -5.78 9.32 -11.49
N GLU A 74 -5.33 8.25 -12.15
CA GLU A 74 -5.84 7.84 -13.47
C GLU A 74 -6.97 6.83 -13.35
N LYS A 75 -8.08 7.04 -14.07
CA LYS A 75 -9.23 6.14 -14.06
C LYS A 75 -8.90 4.80 -14.75
N ILE A 76 -9.16 3.70 -14.05
CA ILE A 76 -9.03 2.35 -14.59
C ILE A 76 -10.37 1.96 -15.24
N ARG A 77 -10.33 1.57 -16.52
CA ARG A 77 -11.55 1.23 -17.28
C ARG A 77 -11.95 -0.23 -17.05
N GLY A 78 -13.26 -0.49 -17.03
CA GLY A 78 -13.82 -1.85 -16.95
C GLY A 78 -13.83 -2.45 -15.54
N VAL A 79 -13.44 -1.69 -14.52
CA VAL A 79 -13.42 -2.15 -13.12
C VAL A 79 -14.80 -2.03 -12.49
N SER A 80 -15.20 -3.05 -11.73
CA SER A 80 -16.44 -2.99 -10.94
C SER A 80 -16.22 -2.34 -9.57
N ALA A 81 -16.36 -1.01 -9.48
CA ALA A 81 -16.09 -0.21 -8.27
C ALA A 81 -16.85 -0.67 -7.00
N SER A 82 -18.04 -1.24 -7.18
CA SER A 82 -18.88 -1.78 -6.09
C SER A 82 -18.25 -3.00 -5.40
N THR A 83 -17.44 -3.77 -6.12
CA THR A 83 -16.80 -5.01 -5.63
C THR A 83 -15.29 -4.89 -5.47
N PHE A 84 -14.71 -3.75 -5.87
CA PHE A 84 -13.29 -3.50 -5.85
C PHE A 84 -12.71 -3.49 -4.43
N LYS A 85 -11.61 -4.21 -4.24
CA LYS A 85 -10.87 -4.36 -2.98
C LYS A 85 -9.38 -4.30 -3.23
N VAL A 86 -8.70 -3.46 -2.46
CA VAL A 86 -7.23 -3.45 -2.38
C VAL A 86 -6.79 -4.60 -1.49
N LEU A 87 -5.84 -5.41 -1.96
CA LEU A 87 -5.34 -6.59 -1.24
C LEU A 87 -4.05 -6.30 -0.48
N GLY A 88 -3.18 -5.45 -1.04
CA GLY A 88 -1.85 -5.18 -0.49
C GLY A 88 -0.76 -5.33 -1.56
N SER A 89 0.46 -4.88 -1.26
CA SER A 89 1.63 -5.04 -2.15
C SER A 89 1.44 -4.54 -3.59
N GLY A 90 0.53 -3.58 -3.82
CA GLY A 90 0.17 -3.09 -5.16
C GLY A 90 -0.95 -3.87 -5.86
N TYR A 91 -1.40 -5.00 -5.31
CA TYR A 91 -2.51 -5.80 -5.81
C TYR A 91 -3.86 -5.28 -5.34
N ALA A 92 -4.84 -5.40 -6.24
CA ALA A 92 -6.25 -5.20 -5.97
C ALA A 92 -7.06 -6.17 -6.84
N LYS A 93 -8.34 -6.33 -6.54
CA LYS A 93 -9.26 -7.11 -7.38
C LYS A 93 -10.67 -6.56 -7.31
N ASP A 94 -11.46 -6.82 -8.33
CA ASP A 94 -12.91 -6.80 -8.25
C ASP A 94 -13.44 -8.25 -8.26
N SER A 95 -14.74 -8.46 -8.48
CA SER A 95 -15.33 -9.80 -8.55
C SER A 95 -14.86 -10.65 -9.73
N TYR A 96 -14.29 -10.04 -10.77
CA TYR A 96 -13.96 -10.70 -12.04
C TYR A 96 -12.46 -10.68 -12.33
N ASP A 97 -11.81 -9.58 -12.02
CA ASP A 97 -10.46 -9.27 -12.48
C ASP A 97 -9.52 -8.91 -11.32
N VAL A 98 -8.25 -9.18 -11.55
CA VAL A 98 -7.15 -8.83 -10.65
C VAL A 98 -6.32 -7.73 -11.28
N TYR A 99 -5.82 -6.82 -10.47
CA TYR A 99 -5.04 -5.66 -10.88
C TYR A 99 -3.75 -5.55 -10.07
N TYR A 100 -2.67 -5.13 -10.72
CA TYR A 100 -1.42 -4.74 -10.08
C TYR A 100 -1.05 -3.33 -10.54
N MET A 101 -0.94 -2.39 -9.60
CA MET A 101 -0.65 -0.98 -9.88
C MET A 101 -1.49 -0.40 -11.04
N GLY A 102 -2.81 -0.64 -11.01
CA GLY A 102 -3.76 -0.19 -12.02
C GLY A 102 -3.85 -1.04 -13.29
N GLN A 103 -2.95 -2.01 -13.49
CA GLN A 103 -2.93 -2.86 -14.67
C GLN A 103 -3.64 -4.19 -14.41
N LYS A 104 -4.56 -4.56 -15.29
CA LYS A 104 -5.26 -5.86 -15.23
C LYS A 104 -4.30 -7.02 -15.49
N LEU A 105 -4.33 -8.04 -14.65
CA LEU A 105 -3.62 -9.30 -14.81
C LEU A 105 -4.44 -10.25 -15.68
N SER A 106 -3.93 -10.58 -16.86
CA SER A 106 -4.58 -11.54 -17.75
C SER A 106 -4.48 -12.96 -17.21
N GLY A 107 -5.60 -13.68 -17.17
CA GLY A 107 -5.68 -15.09 -16.76
C GLY A 107 -5.72 -15.34 -15.25
N ALA A 108 -5.55 -14.30 -14.42
CA ALA A 108 -5.61 -14.45 -12.98
C ALA A 108 -7.05 -14.69 -12.47
N SER A 109 -7.22 -15.69 -11.61
CA SER A 109 -8.55 -16.03 -11.05
C SER A 109 -8.87 -15.15 -9.83
N ALA A 110 -9.68 -14.10 -10.03
CA ALA A 110 -10.04 -13.16 -8.98
C ALA A 110 -10.72 -13.82 -7.76
N SER A 111 -11.52 -14.86 -7.97
CA SER A 111 -12.22 -15.58 -6.89
C SER A 111 -11.27 -16.21 -5.87
N THR A 112 -10.10 -16.69 -6.34
CA THR A 112 -9.09 -17.40 -5.54
C THR A 112 -7.82 -16.58 -5.30
N PHE A 113 -7.74 -15.37 -5.86
CA PHE A 113 -6.54 -14.54 -5.77
C PHE A 113 -6.28 -14.04 -4.34
N GLN A 114 -5.02 -14.17 -3.92
CA GLN A 114 -4.52 -13.84 -2.59
C GLN A 114 -3.17 -13.12 -2.70
N ASP A 115 -3.03 -11.96 -2.02
CA ASP A 115 -1.73 -11.34 -1.75
C ASP A 115 -0.99 -12.16 -0.68
N LEU A 116 0.27 -12.47 -0.94
CA LEU A 116 1.16 -13.20 -0.03
C LEU A 116 2.21 -12.28 0.60
N GLY A 117 2.21 -10.98 0.26
CA GLY A 117 3.15 -10.00 0.74
C GLY A 117 4.48 -10.00 -0.05
N ASN A 118 5.31 -8.99 0.20
CA ASN A 118 6.59 -8.79 -0.50
C ASN A 118 6.46 -8.79 -2.03
N GLY A 119 5.31 -8.34 -2.57
CA GLY A 119 5.04 -8.32 -4.00
C GLY A 119 4.65 -9.67 -4.61
N TYR A 120 4.63 -10.76 -3.83
CA TYR A 120 4.15 -12.06 -4.27
C TYR A 120 2.65 -12.21 -4.03
N ALA A 121 1.98 -12.85 -4.98
CA ALA A 121 0.58 -13.21 -4.87
C ALA A 121 0.35 -14.55 -5.59
N LYS A 122 -0.82 -15.14 -5.38
CA LYS A 122 -1.21 -16.36 -6.11
C LYS A 122 -2.71 -16.41 -6.33
N ASP A 123 -3.12 -17.19 -7.32
CA ASP A 123 -4.44 -17.81 -7.34
C ASP A 123 -4.31 -19.33 -7.11
N SER A 124 -5.35 -20.11 -7.42
CA SER A 124 -5.32 -21.57 -7.23
C SER A 124 -4.30 -22.29 -8.11
N TRP A 125 -3.89 -21.69 -9.22
CA TRP A 125 -3.09 -22.35 -10.27
C TRP A 125 -1.73 -21.66 -10.46
N ASP A 126 -1.71 -20.35 -10.36
CA ASP A 126 -0.60 -19.52 -10.78
C ASP A 126 -0.05 -18.68 -9.64
N VAL A 127 1.26 -18.44 -9.71
CA VAL A 127 1.99 -17.52 -8.83
C VAL A 127 2.35 -16.27 -9.59
N TYR A 128 2.27 -15.12 -8.93
CA TYR A 128 2.60 -13.82 -9.47
C TYR A 128 3.61 -13.11 -8.56
N CYS A 129 4.53 -12.36 -9.17
CA CYS A 129 5.39 -11.42 -8.47
C CYS A 129 5.37 -10.08 -9.21
N MET A 130 5.05 -9.00 -8.49
CA MET A 130 4.93 -7.65 -9.05
C MET A 130 4.06 -7.58 -10.32
N GLY A 131 2.92 -8.28 -10.30
CA GLY A 131 2.00 -8.34 -11.44
C GLY A 131 2.39 -9.30 -12.56
N GLN A 132 3.54 -9.95 -12.49
CA GLN A 132 4.02 -10.89 -13.50
C GLN A 132 3.83 -12.34 -13.05
N LYS A 133 3.25 -13.17 -13.93
CA LYS A 133 3.12 -14.62 -13.70
C LYS A 133 4.50 -15.28 -13.69
N ILE A 134 4.79 -16.10 -12.68
CA ILE A 134 6.00 -16.91 -12.58
C ILE A 134 5.73 -18.28 -13.24
N SER A 135 6.28 -18.49 -14.42
CA SER A 135 6.09 -19.75 -15.14
C SER A 135 6.73 -20.93 -14.40
N GLY A 136 5.97 -22.01 -14.22
CA GLY A 136 6.43 -23.25 -13.58
C GLY A 136 6.37 -23.26 -12.05
N ALA A 137 6.06 -22.13 -11.41
CA ALA A 137 5.93 -22.06 -9.97
C ALA A 137 4.69 -22.79 -9.45
N SER A 138 4.84 -23.54 -8.37
CA SER A 138 3.74 -24.29 -7.77
C SER A 138 2.97 -23.44 -6.75
N ALA A 139 1.78 -22.95 -7.14
CA ALA A 139 0.92 -22.12 -6.29
C ALA A 139 0.47 -22.82 -5.00
N SER A 140 0.33 -24.15 -5.01
CA SER A 140 -0.10 -24.93 -3.84
C SER A 140 0.98 -25.00 -2.74
N THR A 141 2.25 -24.92 -3.11
CA THR A 141 3.40 -25.11 -2.20
C THR A 141 4.24 -23.86 -1.98
N LEU A 142 3.93 -22.75 -2.67
CA LEU A 142 4.69 -21.50 -2.56
C LEU A 142 4.67 -20.94 -1.13
N ARG A 143 5.84 -20.53 -0.65
CA ARG A 143 6.07 -19.80 0.59
C ARG A 143 6.95 -18.58 0.34
N VAL A 144 6.48 -17.42 0.78
CA VAL A 144 7.26 -16.18 0.78
C VAL A 144 8.17 -16.18 2.00
N LEU A 145 9.47 -15.98 1.78
CA LEU A 145 10.49 -15.99 2.84
C LEU A 145 10.87 -14.58 3.33
N GLY A 146 10.40 -13.54 2.64
CA GLY A 146 10.75 -12.14 2.92
C GLY A 146 11.94 -11.66 2.09
N ASN A 147 12.21 -10.34 2.13
CA ASN A 147 13.31 -9.71 1.40
C ASN A 147 13.34 -10.03 -0.11
N GLY A 148 12.16 -10.24 -0.71
CA GLY A 148 12.02 -10.60 -2.12
C GLY A 148 12.23 -12.09 -2.45
N TYR A 149 12.59 -12.91 -1.46
CA TYR A 149 12.73 -14.36 -1.64
C TYR A 149 11.39 -15.08 -1.45
N ALA A 150 11.16 -16.08 -2.28
CA ALA A 150 10.11 -17.06 -2.13
C ALA A 150 10.63 -18.43 -2.59
N LYS A 151 9.96 -19.49 -2.20
CA LYS A 151 10.24 -20.84 -2.70
C LYS A 151 8.97 -21.66 -2.80
N ASP A 152 8.93 -22.59 -3.73
CA ASP A 152 7.97 -23.69 -3.69
C ASP A 152 8.68 -24.99 -3.28
N SER A 153 8.08 -26.16 -3.52
CA SER A 153 8.69 -27.45 -3.17
C SER A 153 9.94 -27.78 -3.98
N TRP A 154 10.15 -27.15 -5.13
CA TRP A 154 11.17 -27.53 -6.12
C TRP A 154 12.18 -26.42 -6.36
N ASP A 155 11.69 -25.19 -6.39
CA ASP A 155 12.43 -24.03 -6.89
C ASP A 155 12.44 -22.88 -5.89
N VAL A 156 13.51 -22.08 -5.97
CA VAL A 156 13.69 -20.83 -5.22
C VAL A 156 13.61 -19.67 -6.19
N TYR A 157 12.98 -18.59 -5.74
CA TYR A 157 12.75 -17.38 -6.52
C TYR A 157 13.26 -16.15 -5.78
N TYR A 158 13.85 -15.22 -6.53
CA TYR A 158 14.15 -13.87 -6.07
C TYR A 158 13.45 -12.86 -6.99
N LEU A 159 12.56 -12.06 -6.42
CA LEU A 159 11.70 -11.11 -7.13
C LEU A 159 11.03 -11.75 -8.37
N GLY A 160 10.47 -12.95 -8.19
CA GLY A 160 9.79 -13.70 -9.23
C GLY A 160 10.69 -14.45 -10.22
N LYS A 161 12.02 -14.28 -10.15
CA LYS A 161 12.97 -14.99 -11.01
C LYS A 161 13.49 -16.25 -10.33
N LYS A 162 13.38 -17.39 -11.01
CA LYS A 162 13.95 -18.66 -10.54
C LYS A 162 15.47 -18.55 -10.40
N ILE A 163 16.01 -18.98 -9.27
CA ILE A 163 17.44 -19.06 -8.98
C ILE A 163 17.93 -20.44 -9.42
N SER A 164 18.69 -20.50 -10.51
CA SER A 164 19.21 -21.77 -11.02
C SER A 164 20.19 -22.42 -10.04
N GLY A 165 20.05 -23.73 -9.82
CA GLY A 165 20.90 -24.52 -8.92
C GLY A 165 20.61 -24.37 -7.43
N ALA A 166 19.68 -23.50 -7.02
CA ALA A 166 19.27 -23.38 -5.62
C ALA A 166 18.45 -24.59 -5.17
N SER A 167 18.81 -25.17 -4.02
CA SER A 167 18.04 -26.25 -3.39
C SER A 167 16.93 -25.67 -2.52
N ALA A 168 15.67 -25.81 -2.94
CA ALA A 168 14.51 -25.33 -2.18
C ALA A 168 14.41 -25.96 -0.77
N ASN A 169 14.95 -27.17 -0.58
CA ASN A 169 14.93 -27.88 0.69
C ASN A 169 15.88 -27.27 1.73
N THR A 170 17.02 -26.73 1.29
CA THR A 170 18.07 -26.21 2.18
C THR A 170 18.17 -24.68 2.13
N PHE A 171 17.32 -24.00 1.37
CA PHE A 171 17.36 -22.55 1.22
C PHE A 171 16.81 -21.82 2.46
N SER A 172 17.58 -20.86 2.96
CA SER A 172 17.21 -19.96 4.05
C SER A 172 17.66 -18.54 3.75
N VAL A 173 16.83 -17.55 4.09
CA VAL A 173 17.23 -16.13 4.07
C VAL A 173 18.01 -15.86 5.36
N VAL A 174 19.17 -15.22 5.24
CA VAL A 174 20.07 -14.85 6.35
C VAL A 174 20.06 -13.35 6.61
#